data_AF-A0A1X7VHP6-F1
#
_entry.id   AF-A0A1X7VHP6-F1
#
_cell.length_a   1.000
_cell.length_b   1.000
_cell.length_c   1.000
_cell.angle_alpha   90.00
_cell.angle_beta   90.00
_cell.angle_gamma   90.00
#
_symmetry.space_group_name_H-M   'P 1'
#
loop_
_entity.id
_entity.type
_entity.pdbx_description
1 polymer ?
#
loop_
_entity_poly.entity_id
_entity_poly.type
_entity_poly.pdbx_seq_one_letter_code
_entity_poly.pdbx_strand_id
1 'polypeptide(L)'
;MIHHIMLEKNSLPHGDFLAQESIDSRIRKVSLIRDDIILPPDTLPEAVLPKGLSAERQWYLYDKIRNLSPDDSKDKTCPFHSVAKPSSTAHHTPKAPSLVRTSTGVPPAPTRKRQQQQIWRCWS
;
A
#
# COMPACT_ATOMS: atom_id res chain seq x y z
N MET A 1 -10.71 26.95 -7.84
CA MET A 1 -11.22 26.39 -9.10
C MET A 1 -12.24 25.33 -8.71
N ILE A 2 -13.54 25.63 -8.84
CA ILE A 2 -14.62 24.71 -8.49
C ILE A 2 -15.12 24.12 -9.80
N HIS A 3 -14.87 22.83 -10.02
CA HIS A 3 -15.44 22.09 -11.15
C HIS A 3 -16.78 21.53 -10.70
N HIS A 4 -17.87 22.04 -11.26
CA HIS A 4 -19.19 21.49 -10.99
C HIS A 4 -19.36 20.25 -11.87
N ILE A 5 -19.21 19.07 -11.27
CA ILE A 5 -19.54 17.79 -11.91
C ILE A 5 -20.97 17.47 -11.50
N MET A 6 -21.87 17.42 -12.47
CA MET A 6 -23.29 17.12 -12.23
C MET A 6 -23.57 15.68 -12.64
N LEU A 7 -23.94 14.86 -11.66
CA LEU A 7 -24.48 13.52 -11.90
C LEU A 7 -25.99 13.59 -11.74
N GLU A 8 -26.72 13.49 -12.84
CA GLU A 8 -28.17 13.37 -12.76
C GLU A 8 -28.55 11.99 -12.20
N LYS A 9 -29.55 11.97 -11.30
CA LYS A 9 -30.02 10.78 -10.58
C LYS A 9 -30.69 9.75 -11.50
N ASN A 10 -31.03 10.14 -12.72
CA ASN A 10 -31.57 9.28 -13.78
C ASN A 10 -30.52 9.04 -14.87
N SER A 11 -29.25 8.88 -14.44
CA SER A 11 -28.07 8.78 -15.28
C SER A 11 -28.37 7.96 -16.54
N LEU A 12 -28.15 8.60 -17.69
CA LEU A 12 -28.22 8.01 -19.03
C LEU A 12 -27.67 6.58 -19.01
N PRO A 13 -28.31 5.62 -19.73
CA PRO A 13 -28.13 4.18 -19.53
C PRO A 13 -26.72 3.60 -19.75
N HIS A 14 -25.69 4.42 -19.96
CA HIS A 14 -24.34 3.99 -20.36
C HIS A 14 -23.20 4.81 -19.73
N GLY A 15 -23.36 5.34 -18.51
CA GLY A 15 -22.22 5.92 -17.76
C GLY A 15 -21.72 7.27 -18.28
N ASP A 16 -22.58 8.01 -18.99
CA ASP A 16 -22.30 9.38 -19.40
C ASP A 16 -22.59 10.36 -18.26
N PHE A 17 -21.77 11.41 -18.13
CA PHE A 17 -22.01 12.51 -17.20
C PHE A 17 -21.86 13.88 -17.87
N LEU A 18 -22.40 14.91 -17.19
CA LEU A 18 -22.31 16.28 -17.64
C LEU A 18 -21.23 17.00 -16.84
N ALA A 19 -20.26 17.57 -17.55
CA ALA A 19 -19.16 18.35 -16.99
C ALA A 19 -19.31 19.82 -17.37
N GLN A 20 -19.16 20.70 -16.38
CA GLN A 20 -19.16 22.14 -16.59
C GLN A 20 -17.95 22.76 -15.87
N GLU A 21 -17.13 23.48 -16.62
CA GLU A 21 -15.83 23.99 -16.14
C GLU A 21 -15.99 25.26 -15.29
N SER A 22 -16.99 26.07 -15.60
CA SER A 22 -17.40 27.27 -14.86
C SER A 22 -18.91 27.54 -15.03
N ILE A 23 -19.49 28.38 -14.17
CA ILE A 23 -20.94 28.68 -14.16
C ILE A 23 -21.45 29.20 -15.51
N ASP A 24 -20.63 29.98 -16.23
CA ASP A 24 -20.97 30.56 -17.54
C ASP A 24 -20.53 29.67 -18.72
N SER A 25 -19.82 28.58 -18.46
CA SER A 25 -19.34 27.69 -19.51
C SER A 25 -20.44 26.76 -20.02
N ARG A 26 -20.33 26.36 -21.28
CA ARG A 26 -21.23 25.37 -21.87
C ARG A 26 -21.05 24.00 -21.20
N ILE A 27 -22.16 23.39 -20.81
CA ILE A 27 -22.19 22.01 -20.31
C ILE A 27 -21.76 21.04 -21.42
N ARG A 28 -20.79 20.17 -21.12
CA ARG A 28 -20.29 19.13 -22.03
C ARG A 28 -20.74 17.77 -21.54
N LYS A 29 -21.21 16.93 -22.47
CA LYS A 29 -21.46 15.52 -22.20
C LYS A 29 -20.15 14.75 -22.37
N VAL A 30 -19.79 13.97 -21.35
CA VAL A 30 -18.57 13.15 -21.34
C VAL A 30 -18.98 11.70 -21.13
N SER A 31 -18.61 10.83 -22.06
CA SER A 31 -18.80 9.38 -21.90
C SER A 31 -17.61 8.80 -21.16
N LEU A 32 -17.86 8.07 -20.07
CA LEU A 32 -16.83 7.29 -19.38
C LEU A 32 -16.52 5.98 -20.11
N ILE A 33 -17.53 5.43 -20.79
CA ILE A 33 -17.40 4.18 -21.53
C ILE A 33 -16.77 4.53 -22.87
N ARG A 34 -15.62 3.93 -23.15
CA ARG A 34 -14.99 4.03 -24.47
C ARG A 34 -15.74 3.09 -25.42
N ASP A 35 -16.07 3.56 -26.63
CA ASP A 35 -16.74 2.76 -27.66
C ASP A 35 -15.93 1.51 -28.03
N ASP A 36 -14.60 1.59 -27.85
CA ASP A 36 -13.67 0.49 -28.04
C ASP A 36 -13.54 -0.34 -26.75
N ILE A 37 -14.65 -0.97 -26.34
CA ILE A 37 -14.56 -2.06 -25.36
C ILE A 37 -13.90 -3.24 -26.10
N ILE A 38 -12.57 -3.29 -26.09
CA ILE A 38 -11.86 -4.55 -26.28
C ILE A 38 -12.26 -5.38 -25.06
N LEU A 39 -13.31 -6.19 -25.24
CA LEU A 39 -13.69 -7.20 -24.27
C LEU A 39 -12.43 -7.99 -23.95
N PRO A 40 -12.02 -8.06 -22.67
CA PRO A 40 -10.92 -8.93 -22.32
C PRO A 40 -11.28 -10.32 -22.87
N PRO A 41 -10.32 -11.06 -23.42
CA PRO A 41 -10.59 -12.39 -23.94
C PRO A 41 -11.37 -13.20 -22.90
N ASP A 42 -12.34 -14.00 -23.36
CA ASP A 42 -13.20 -14.83 -22.50
C ASP A 42 -12.40 -15.84 -21.64
N THR A 43 -11.11 -15.99 -21.93
CA THR A 43 -10.14 -16.78 -21.20
C THR A 43 -9.40 -15.95 -20.17
N LEU A 44 -9.36 -16.45 -18.94
CA LEU A 44 -8.49 -15.90 -17.89
C LEU A 44 -7.01 -15.94 -18.34
N PRO A 45 -6.20 -14.96 -17.91
CA PRO A 45 -4.75 -15.03 -18.12
C PRO A 45 -4.17 -16.28 -17.44
N GLU A 46 -3.04 -16.74 -17.96
CA GLU A 46 -2.33 -17.88 -17.36
C GLU A 46 -2.00 -17.60 -15.89
N ALA A 47 -2.25 -18.59 -15.04
CA ALA A 47 -2.01 -18.47 -13.61
C ALA A 47 -0.51 -18.44 -13.33
N VAL A 48 -0.01 -17.29 -12.87
CA VAL A 48 1.38 -17.18 -12.39
C VAL A 48 1.46 -17.76 -10.98
N LEU A 49 2.08 -18.93 -10.86
CA LEU A 49 2.36 -19.50 -9.55
C LEU A 49 3.52 -18.74 -8.88
N PRO A 50 3.39 -18.38 -7.59
CA PRO A 50 4.48 -17.74 -6.88
C PRO A 50 5.67 -18.68 -6.81
N LYS A 51 6.87 -18.12 -6.96
CA LYS A 51 8.10 -18.86 -6.71
C LYS A 51 8.11 -19.31 -5.25
N GLY A 52 8.32 -20.61 -5.04
CA GLY A 52 8.40 -21.19 -3.70
C GLY A 52 9.53 -20.59 -2.86
N LEU A 53 9.51 -20.89 -1.56
CA LEU A 53 10.55 -20.45 -0.63
C LEU A 53 11.87 -21.18 -0.90
N SER A 54 12.98 -20.45 -0.80
CA SER A 54 14.33 -21.04 -0.78
C SER A 54 14.50 -21.95 0.45
N ALA A 55 15.36 -22.97 0.35
CA ALA A 55 15.69 -23.88 1.45
C ALA A 55 16.06 -23.13 2.75
N GLU A 56 16.90 -22.09 2.68
CA GLU A 56 17.26 -21.26 3.83
C GLU A 56 16.05 -20.62 4.53
N ARG A 57 15.10 -20.11 3.75
CA ARG A 57 13.86 -19.49 4.27
C ARG A 57 12.93 -20.53 4.87
N GLN A 58 12.84 -21.72 4.29
CA GLN A 58 12.07 -22.84 4.84
C GLN A 58 12.62 -23.24 6.22
N TRP A 59 13.94 -23.43 6.31
CA TRP A 59 14.63 -23.72 7.58
C TRP A 59 14.50 -22.59 8.59
N TYR A 60 14.54 -21.33 8.15
CA TYR A 60 14.32 -20.19 9.04
C TYR A 60 12.90 -20.18 9.65
N LEU A 61 11.88 -20.43 8.83
CA LEU A 61 10.49 -20.53 9.34
C LEU A 61 10.36 -21.64 10.36
N TYR A 62 10.92 -22.82 10.06
CA TYR A 62 10.86 -23.97 10.96
C TYR A 62 11.65 -23.75 12.26
N ASP A 63 12.90 -23.30 12.18
CA ASP A 63 13.79 -23.19 13.35
C ASP A 63 13.51 -21.95 14.21
N LYS A 64 13.13 -20.82 13.59
CA LYS A 64 13.04 -19.52 14.28
C LYS A 64 11.63 -19.06 14.57
N ILE A 65 10.67 -19.43 13.72
CA ILE A 65 9.30 -18.89 13.79
C ILE A 65 8.30 -19.91 14.32
N ARG A 66 8.51 -21.21 14.10
CA ARG A 66 7.56 -22.27 14.48
C ARG A 66 7.13 -22.22 15.95
N ASN A 67 8.04 -21.89 16.87
CA ASN A 67 7.72 -21.79 18.30
C ASN A 67 6.80 -20.61 18.65
N LEU A 68 6.69 -19.62 17.76
CA LEU A 68 5.82 -18.46 17.92
C LEU A 68 4.39 -18.73 17.42
N SER A 69 4.18 -19.81 16.64
CA SER A 69 2.84 -20.19 16.16
C SER A 69 2.11 -21.01 17.24
N PRO A 70 0.77 -20.90 17.35
CA PRO A 70 -0.06 -21.80 18.18
C PRO A 70 0.04 -23.26 17.73
N ASP A 71 0.06 -24.22 18.66
CA ASP A 71 0.27 -25.67 18.38
C ASP A 71 -0.65 -26.21 17.29
N ASP A 72 -1.94 -25.86 17.32
CA ASP A 72 -2.95 -26.30 16.35
C ASP A 72 -2.69 -25.82 14.91
N SER A 73 -1.80 -24.84 14.75
CA SER A 73 -1.48 -24.17 13.49
C SER A 73 -0.04 -24.34 13.02
N LYS A 74 0.88 -24.82 13.89
CA LYS A 74 2.32 -24.90 13.60
C LYS A 74 2.64 -25.66 12.32
N ASP A 75 1.93 -26.75 12.05
CA ASP A 75 2.15 -27.57 10.85
C ASP A 75 1.61 -26.94 9.57
N LYS A 76 0.62 -26.04 9.69
CA LYS A 76 0.07 -25.30 8.55
C LYS A 76 0.94 -24.10 8.21
N THR A 77 1.44 -23.37 9.22
CA THR A 77 2.20 -22.13 9.02
C THR A 77 3.69 -22.38 8.79
N CYS A 78 4.28 -23.33 9.52
CA CYS A 78 5.71 -23.64 9.50
C CYS A 78 5.94 -25.17 9.42
N PRO A 79 5.52 -25.84 8.34
CA PRO A 79 5.65 -27.30 8.20
C PRO A 79 7.10 -27.76 8.22
N PHE A 80 7.32 -29.01 8.62
CA PHE A 80 8.62 -29.66 8.43
C PHE A 80 8.89 -29.83 6.93
N HIS A 81 10.08 -29.46 6.49
CA HIS A 81 10.51 -29.55 5.09
C HIS A 81 11.44 -30.76 4.88
N SER A 82 11.32 -31.42 3.73
CA SER A 82 12.20 -32.54 3.35
C SER A 82 13.57 -32.12 2.83
N VAL A 83 13.81 -30.80 2.70
CA VAL A 83 15.02 -30.25 2.09
C VAL A 83 16.18 -30.29 3.10
N ALA A 84 17.36 -30.74 2.65
CA ALA A 84 18.56 -30.76 3.47
C ALA A 84 18.90 -29.36 4.02
N LYS A 85 19.42 -29.31 5.25
CA LYS A 85 19.78 -28.05 5.89
C LYS A 85 20.97 -27.43 5.15
N PRO A 86 20.83 -26.19 4.63
CA PRO A 86 21.95 -25.53 3.98
C PRO A 86 23.06 -25.28 5.01
N SER A 87 24.31 -25.54 4.63
CA SER A 87 25.47 -25.22 5.47
C SER A 87 25.57 -23.72 5.60
N SER A 88 25.33 -23.19 6.80
CA SER A 88 25.36 -21.78 7.14
C SER A 88 26.60 -21.08 6.55
N THR A 89 26.43 -20.41 5.42
CA THR A 89 27.38 -19.42 4.91
C THR A 89 26.56 -18.21 4.46
N ALA A 90 26.93 -17.04 4.98
CA ALA A 90 26.30 -15.73 4.81
C ALA A 90 25.04 -15.46 5.66
N HIS A 91 25.29 -14.95 6.86
CA HIS A 91 24.36 -14.11 7.59
C HIS A 91 23.87 -12.94 6.71
N HIS A 92 22.62 -12.98 6.26
CA HIS A 92 21.91 -11.77 5.87
C HIS A 92 21.41 -11.08 7.14
N THR A 93 22.29 -10.33 7.81
CA THR A 93 21.82 -9.22 8.62
C THR A 93 21.14 -8.24 7.66
N PRO A 94 19.87 -7.84 7.89
CA PRO A 94 19.30 -6.71 7.18
C PRO A 94 20.15 -5.51 7.59
N LYS A 95 21.06 -5.11 6.70
CA LYS A 95 21.80 -3.86 6.86
C LYS A 95 20.75 -2.76 6.71
N ALA A 96 20.24 -2.28 7.84
CA ALA A 96 19.49 -1.03 7.87
C ALA A 96 20.32 0.00 7.08
N PRO A 97 19.75 0.72 6.10
CA PRO A 97 20.50 1.72 5.37
C PRO A 97 21.07 2.70 6.40
N SER A 98 22.40 2.67 6.56
CA SER A 98 23.09 3.69 7.32
C SER A 98 22.75 5.00 6.64
N LEU A 99 22.00 5.86 7.33
CA LEU A 99 21.78 7.24 6.91
C LEU A 99 23.16 7.86 6.68
N VAL A 100 23.60 7.87 5.43
CA VAL A 100 24.76 8.64 5.00
C VAL A 100 24.30 10.09 5.19
N ARG A 101 24.76 10.68 6.28
CA ARG A 101 24.52 12.08 6.62
C ARG A 101 25.36 12.91 5.65
N THR A 102 24.89 13.07 4.41
CA THR A 102 25.41 14.11 3.51
C THR A 102 25.11 15.45 4.16
N SER A 103 26.19 16.09 4.63
CA SER A 103 26.17 17.46 5.13
C SER A 103 25.93 18.43 3.97
N THR A 104 24.68 18.56 3.56
CA THR A 104 24.26 19.72 2.76
C THR A 104 23.71 20.74 3.75
N GLY A 105 24.40 21.88 3.85
CA GLY A 105 24.10 22.94 4.80
C GLY A 105 22.65 23.40 4.71
N VAL A 106 21.87 23.07 5.73
CA VAL A 106 20.57 23.70 6.01
C VAL A 106 20.77 24.49 7.30
N PRO A 107 20.50 25.80 7.33
CA PRO A 107 20.58 26.57 8.56
C PRO A 107 19.55 26.03 9.57
N PRO A 108 19.87 25.99 10.88
CA PRO A 108 18.96 25.48 11.88
C PRO A 108 17.70 26.34 11.96
N ALA A 109 16.54 25.68 11.94
CA ALA A 109 15.25 26.31 12.14
C ALA A 109 15.18 26.97 13.55
N PRO A 110 14.58 28.16 13.69
CA PRO A 110 14.46 28.81 14.99
C PRO A 110 13.54 27.99 15.90
N THR A 111 14.06 27.59 17.06
CA THR A 111 13.31 26.92 18.12
C THR A 111 12.26 27.86 18.71
N ARG A 112 10.98 27.59 18.44
CA ARG A 112 9.86 28.23 19.13
C ARG A 112 9.76 27.65 20.54
N LYS A 113 10.15 28.42 21.57
CA LYS A 113 9.93 28.04 22.96
C LYS A 113 8.43 27.89 23.20
N ARG A 114 8.01 26.67 23.55
CA ARG A 114 6.63 26.36 23.96
C ARG A 114 6.41 26.99 25.33
N GLN A 115 5.81 28.17 25.39
CA GLN A 115 5.28 28.71 26.63
C GLN A 115 4.10 27.82 27.05
N GLN A 116 4.27 27.15 28.19
CA GLN A 116 3.23 26.40 28.85
C GLN A 116 2.20 27.41 29.39
N GLN A 117 1.10 27.62 28.67
CA GLN A 117 0.00 28.39 29.21
C GLN A 117 -0.68 27.57 30.30
N GLN A 118 -0.63 28.07 31.53
CA GLN A 118 -1.40 27.54 32.65
C GLN A 118 -2.88 27.79 32.37
N ILE A 119 -3.63 26.72 32.15
CA ILE A 119 -5.08 26.75 32.05
C ILE A 119 -5.62 27.00 33.47
N TRP A 120 -6.10 28.22 33.72
CA TRP A 120 -6.93 28.50 34.88
C TRP A 120 -8.35 28.01 34.58
N ARG A 121 -8.84 27.07 35.41
CA ARG A 121 -10.25 26.70 35.42
C ARG A 121 -11.03 27.78 36.15
N CYS A 122 -11.99 28.40 35.47
CA CYS A 122 -13.09 29.09 36.14
C CYS A 122 -14.36 28.27 35.89
N TRP A 123 -14.90 27.71 36.96
CA TRP A 123 -16.30 27.30 37.04
C TRP A 123 -17.17 28.56 37.11
N SER A 124 -18.24 28.60 36.31
CA SER A 124 -19.51 29.19 36.73
C SER A 124 -20.64 28.58 35.92
#